data_AF-A0A383WLC4-F1
#
_entry.id   AF-A0A383WLC4-F1
#
_cell.length_a   1.000
_cell.length_b   1.000
_cell.length_c   1.000
_cell.angle_alpha   90.00
_cell.angle_beta   90.00
_cell.angle_gamma   90.00
#
_symmetry.space_group_name_H-M   'P 1'
#
loop_
_entity.id
_entity.type
_entity.pdbx_description
1 polymer ?
#
loop_
_entity_poly.entity_id
_entity_poly.type
_entity_poly.pdbx_seq_one_letter_code
_entity_poly.pdbx_strand_id
1 'polypeptide(L)'
;MVDMSYDLQEDQSLRKKLLGRHASTWVVFTLVAAAGLLAGYSLSAAEHTLNSYFEEQGYQAIILTEVAASIRSGSASFFLDPNSPVEWGASLKSGIWQPKNNGTIKADVDLLNLPAWVVDVVRPILQQELQNTGTMPPVAMKLDVEGEEYSLVPGLMLSGGLCDLSTVFLEVHPIVMAQDNGRAPQMTMPEVEASFAKLRNASPQCRVQLVNLDDETYLDGKAIPLPGHTERHS
;
A
#
# COMPACT_ATOMS: atom_id res chain seq x y z
N MET A 1 -3.56 -8.23 -28.95
CA MET A 1 -3.26 -8.90 -27.66
C MET A 1 -1.91 -8.36 -27.25
N VAL A 2 -1.90 -7.27 -26.48
CA VAL A 2 -0.67 -6.67 -25.97
C VAL A 2 -0.39 -7.40 -24.66
N ASP A 3 0.65 -8.22 -24.67
CA ASP A 3 1.18 -8.87 -23.48
C ASP A 3 1.97 -7.79 -22.72
N MET A 4 1.30 -7.13 -21.77
CA MET A 4 1.99 -6.28 -20.77
C MET A 4 2.17 -7.13 -19.52
N SER A 5 3.13 -8.05 -19.60
CA SER A 5 3.80 -8.54 -18.41
C SER A 5 4.47 -7.34 -17.75
N TYR A 6 4.00 -6.94 -16.58
CA TYR A 6 4.84 -6.23 -15.63
C TYR A 6 6.18 -6.96 -15.60
N ASP A 7 7.25 -6.27 -15.96
CA ASP A 7 8.47 -6.94 -16.42
C ASP A 7 9.08 -7.73 -15.26
N LEU A 8 9.07 -9.07 -15.37
CA LEU A 8 9.75 -9.95 -14.42
C LEU A 8 11.25 -9.60 -14.29
N GLN A 9 11.84 -8.88 -15.26
CA GLN A 9 13.19 -8.33 -15.11
C GLN A 9 13.29 -7.23 -14.06
N GLU A 10 12.25 -6.39 -13.92
CA GLU A 10 12.20 -5.35 -12.89
C GLU A 10 12.04 -5.99 -11.50
N ASP A 11 11.23 -7.05 -11.39
CA ASP A 11 11.12 -7.87 -10.17
C ASP A 11 12.45 -8.56 -9.83
N GLN A 12 13.19 -9.09 -10.82
CA GLN A 12 14.53 -9.63 -10.56
C GLN A 12 15.57 -8.56 -10.18
N SER A 13 15.44 -7.35 -10.72
CA SER A 13 16.29 -6.21 -10.36
C SER A 13 15.99 -5.76 -8.93
N LEU A 14 14.71 -5.62 -8.57
CA LEU A 14 14.23 -5.34 -7.22
C LEU A 14 14.70 -6.40 -6.24
N ARG A 15 14.53 -7.68 -6.58
CA ARG A 15 15.01 -8.80 -5.78
C ARG A 15 16.52 -8.76 -5.58
N LYS A 16 17.31 -8.44 -6.61
CA LYS A 16 18.76 -8.25 -6.48
C LYS A 16 19.11 -7.04 -5.60
N LYS A 17 18.37 -5.93 -5.73
CA LYS A 17 18.56 -4.73 -4.92
C LYS A 17 18.28 -4.99 -3.45
N LEU A 18 17.21 -5.74 -3.16
CA LEU A 18 16.81 -6.13 -1.80
C LEU A 18 17.72 -7.19 -1.18
N LEU A 19 18.16 -8.20 -1.95
CA LEU A 19 19.01 -9.28 -1.44
C LEU A 19 20.51 -8.92 -1.35
N GLY A 20 20.93 -7.78 -1.93
CA GLY A 20 22.34 -7.41 -2.07
C GLY A 20 22.97 -6.72 -0.86
N ARG A 21 22.22 -6.38 0.20
CA ARG A 21 22.73 -5.62 1.36
C ARG A 21 22.34 -6.30 2.69
N HIS A 22 23.25 -6.33 3.66
CA HIS A 22 23.07 -7.01 4.95
C HIS A 22 21.81 -6.56 5.70
N ALA A 23 21.02 -7.53 6.18
CA ALA A 23 19.65 -7.39 6.67
C ALA A 23 19.47 -6.92 8.11
N SER A 24 20.43 -6.19 8.67
CA SER A 24 20.24 -5.54 9.98
C SER A 24 19.33 -4.30 9.91
N THR A 25 18.77 -3.98 8.74
CA THR A 25 17.94 -2.80 8.49
C THR A 25 16.50 -3.21 8.17
N TRP A 26 15.55 -2.55 8.81
CA TRP A 26 14.11 -2.67 8.55
C TRP A 26 13.83 -2.51 7.05
N VAL A 27 13.14 -3.47 6.45
CA VAL A 27 12.57 -3.30 5.10
C VAL A 27 11.20 -2.67 5.28
N VAL A 28 11.09 -1.39 4.92
CA VAL A 28 9.83 -0.66 4.96
C VAL A 28 9.25 -0.69 3.55
N PHE A 29 8.15 -1.41 3.39
CA PHE A 29 7.36 -1.36 2.16
C PHE A 29 6.23 -0.37 2.37
N THR A 30 6.47 0.88 1.99
CA THR A 30 5.37 1.85 1.86
C THR A 30 4.86 1.75 0.44
N LEU A 31 3.80 0.97 0.24
CA LEU A 31 3.00 1.08 -0.97
C LEU A 31 2.05 2.26 -0.76
N VAL A 32 2.47 3.46 -1.17
CA VAL A 32 1.55 4.62 -1.16
C VAL A 32 0.59 4.40 -2.31
N ALA A 33 -0.58 3.87 -2.00
CA ALA A 33 -1.66 3.77 -2.96
C ALA A 33 -2.56 5.01 -2.89
N ALA A 34 -1.96 6.20 -2.92
CA ALA A 34 -2.69 7.45 -3.18
C ALA A 34 -3.00 7.49 -4.69
N ALA A 35 -3.95 6.67 -5.09
CA ALA A 35 -3.89 5.98 -6.36
C ALA A 35 -4.30 6.81 -7.59
N GLY A 36 -4.30 8.14 -7.55
CA GLY A 36 -4.45 8.89 -8.80
C GLY A 36 -3.79 10.25 -8.89
N LEU A 37 -3.28 10.83 -7.82
CA LEU A 37 -2.47 12.06 -7.95
C LEU A 37 -0.96 11.80 -7.97
N LEU A 38 -0.51 10.60 -7.60
CA LEU A 38 0.86 10.14 -7.87
C LEU A 38 1.14 9.91 -9.37
N ALA A 39 0.09 9.86 -10.20
CA ALA A 39 0.20 9.78 -11.67
C ALA A 39 0.27 11.17 -12.35
N GLY A 40 0.32 12.26 -11.56
CA GLY A 40 0.55 13.62 -12.06
C GLY A 40 2.02 14.01 -11.97
N TYR A 41 2.59 14.56 -13.05
CA TYR A 41 3.99 15.00 -13.23
C TYR A 41 4.64 15.81 -12.07
N SER A 42 3.86 16.34 -11.12
CA SER A 42 4.35 17.18 -10.03
C SER A 42 4.78 16.40 -8.78
N LEU A 43 4.25 15.20 -8.53
CA LEU A 43 4.53 14.41 -7.31
C LEU A 43 5.70 13.44 -7.49
N SER A 44 5.96 12.99 -8.72
CA SER A 44 7.11 12.11 -9.01
C SER A 44 8.45 12.71 -8.57
N ALA A 45 8.62 14.03 -8.66
CA ALA A 45 9.81 14.72 -8.17
C ALA A 45 9.97 14.62 -6.63
N ALA A 46 8.88 14.71 -5.87
CA ALA A 46 8.89 14.57 -4.42
C ALA A 46 9.15 13.10 -4.02
N GLU A 47 8.60 12.15 -4.76
CA GLU A 47 8.78 10.71 -4.50
C GLU A 47 10.19 10.21 -4.84
N HIS A 48 10.77 10.70 -5.94
CA HIS A 48 12.19 10.47 -6.22
C HIS A 48 13.07 11.05 -5.11
N THR A 49 12.69 12.20 -4.55
CA THR A 49 13.37 12.79 -3.39
C THR A 49 13.26 11.88 -2.16
N LEU A 50 12.10 11.25 -1.93
CA LEU A 50 11.91 10.31 -0.81
C LEU A 50 12.75 9.03 -0.96
N ASN A 51 12.84 8.45 -2.16
CA ASN A 51 13.70 7.29 -2.41
C ASN A 51 15.17 7.62 -2.11
N SER A 52 15.65 8.77 -2.59
CA SER A 52 17.01 9.25 -2.27
C SER A 52 17.19 9.52 -0.78
N TYR A 53 16.21 10.14 -0.13
CA TYR A 53 16.26 10.40 1.30
C TYR A 53 16.37 9.10 2.12
N PHE A 54 15.52 8.11 1.84
CA PHE A 54 15.59 6.82 2.53
C PHE A 54 16.94 6.13 2.31
N GLU A 55 17.46 6.16 1.08
CA GLU A 55 18.78 5.60 0.78
C GLU A 55 19.91 6.35 1.54
N GLU A 56 19.86 7.68 1.61
CA GLU A 56 20.82 8.50 2.37
C GLU A 56 20.78 8.21 3.87
N GLN A 57 19.60 7.92 4.42
CA GLN A 57 19.45 7.48 5.81
C GLN A 57 19.80 6.00 6.04
N GLY A 58 20.19 5.28 4.99
CA GLY A 58 20.57 3.87 5.05
C GLY A 58 19.38 2.91 5.11
N TYR A 59 18.15 3.40 4.90
CA TYR A 59 16.96 2.56 4.78
C TYR A 59 16.91 1.87 3.41
N GLN A 60 16.32 0.67 3.39
CA GLN A 60 15.95 0.00 2.16
C GLN A 60 14.48 0.26 1.90
N ALA A 61 14.20 1.27 1.07
CA ALA A 61 12.85 1.64 0.67
C ALA A 61 12.70 1.50 -0.85
N ILE A 62 11.50 1.09 -1.26
CA ILE A 62 11.06 1.11 -2.65
C ILE A 62 9.73 1.84 -2.65
N ILE A 63 9.69 2.97 -3.33
CA ILE A 63 8.45 3.67 -3.65
C ILE A 63 8.10 3.30 -5.08
N LEU A 64 6.96 2.62 -5.24
CA LEU A 64 6.38 2.32 -6.54
C LEU A 64 5.45 3.48 -6.91
N THR A 65 5.82 4.23 -7.94
CA THR A 65 5.02 5.31 -8.51
C THR A 65 4.20 4.79 -9.68
N GLU A 66 3.08 5.44 -10.02
CA GLU A 66 2.22 5.05 -11.16
C GLU A 66 1.66 3.61 -11.08
N VAL A 67 1.64 3.04 -9.87
CA VAL A 67 1.14 1.69 -9.59
C VAL A 67 0.11 1.75 -8.47
N ALA A 68 -1.05 1.13 -8.69
CA ALA A 68 -2.10 0.99 -7.68
C ALA A 68 -2.16 -0.44 -7.12
N ALA A 69 -2.40 -0.55 -5.82
CA ALA A 69 -2.66 -1.83 -5.17
C ALA A 69 -3.97 -2.45 -5.68
N SER A 70 -3.94 -3.73 -6.05
CA SER A 70 -5.14 -4.47 -6.45
C SER A 70 -5.03 -5.94 -6.09
N ILE A 71 -6.13 -6.68 -6.23
CA ILE A 71 -6.16 -8.15 -6.13
C ILE A 71 -5.80 -8.85 -7.45
N ARG A 72 -5.44 -8.08 -8.48
CA ARG A 72 -5.11 -8.56 -9.82
C ARG A 72 -4.09 -7.65 -10.48
N SER A 73 -3.32 -8.19 -11.41
CA SER A 73 -2.41 -7.40 -12.25
C SER A 73 -3.16 -6.85 -13.47
N GLY A 74 -2.61 -5.81 -14.09
CA GLY A 74 -3.16 -5.20 -15.31
C GLY A 74 -2.97 -3.70 -15.27
N SER A 75 -3.89 -2.96 -15.88
CA SER A 75 -3.94 -1.50 -15.80
C SER A 75 -5.39 -1.04 -15.57
N ALA A 76 -5.56 0.12 -14.94
CA ALA A 76 -6.86 0.73 -14.75
C ALA A 76 -6.78 2.24 -14.90
N SER A 77 -7.89 2.85 -15.32
CA SER A 77 -8.03 4.30 -15.33
C SER A 77 -8.56 4.78 -13.97
N PHE A 78 -7.79 5.62 -13.29
CA PHE A 78 -8.26 6.41 -12.17
C PHE A 78 -8.95 7.67 -12.64
N PHE A 79 -9.96 8.05 -11.88
CA PHE A 79 -10.76 9.25 -12.04
C PHE A 79 -10.23 10.29 -11.07
N LEU A 80 -9.88 11.48 -11.55
CA LEU A 80 -9.28 12.56 -10.75
C LEU A 80 -10.28 13.71 -10.53
N ASP A 81 -10.33 14.24 -9.31
CA ASP A 81 -10.99 15.50 -8.98
C ASP A 81 -10.01 16.66 -9.19
N PRO A 82 -10.23 17.52 -10.20
CA PRO A 82 -9.36 18.68 -10.42
C PRO A 82 -9.38 19.71 -9.29
N ASN A 83 -10.36 19.64 -8.37
CA ASN A 83 -10.51 20.60 -7.28
C ASN A 83 -10.11 20.05 -5.91
N SER A 84 -9.77 18.76 -5.82
CA SER A 84 -9.32 18.19 -4.56
C SER A 84 -7.89 18.67 -4.28
N PRO A 85 -7.55 19.05 -3.03
CA PRO A 85 -6.18 19.32 -2.63
C PRO A 85 -5.37 18.02 -2.68
N VAL A 86 -4.90 17.70 -3.87
CA VAL A 86 -3.70 16.94 -4.26
C VAL A 86 -3.51 15.49 -3.78
N GLU A 87 -4.20 15.00 -2.75
CA GLU A 87 -3.99 13.63 -2.22
C GLU A 87 -5.28 12.77 -2.26
N TRP A 88 -6.45 13.40 -2.19
CA TRP A 88 -7.73 12.74 -1.87
C TRP A 88 -8.71 12.74 -3.05
N GLY A 89 -8.20 13.07 -4.24
CA GLY A 89 -9.01 13.36 -5.41
C GLY A 89 -9.20 12.18 -6.36
N ALA A 90 -8.75 10.97 -5.99
CA ALA A 90 -8.60 9.89 -6.95
C ALA A 90 -9.41 8.65 -6.57
N SER A 91 -10.03 8.02 -7.56
CA SER A 91 -10.66 6.70 -7.37
C SER A 91 -10.65 5.88 -8.64
N LEU A 92 -10.69 4.55 -8.52
CA LEU A 92 -10.94 3.63 -9.64
C LEU A 92 -12.32 3.79 -10.26
N LYS A 93 -13.25 4.47 -9.56
CA LYS A 93 -14.62 4.67 -10.00
C LYS A 93 -14.92 6.16 -10.10
N SER A 94 -15.57 6.57 -11.19
CA SER A 94 -16.25 7.86 -11.21
C SER A 94 -17.37 7.86 -10.17
N GLY A 95 -17.48 8.92 -9.38
CA GLY A 95 -18.56 9.08 -8.41
C GLY A 95 -19.22 10.45 -8.44
N ILE A 96 -20.25 10.61 -7.62
CA ILE A 96 -21.00 11.87 -7.44
C ILE A 96 -20.13 13.04 -6.96
N TRP A 97 -18.96 12.75 -6.39
CA TRP A 97 -17.97 13.73 -5.94
C TRP A 97 -17.29 14.44 -7.12
N GLN A 98 -17.33 13.88 -8.34
CA GLN A 98 -16.73 14.52 -9.50
C GLN A 98 -17.61 15.66 -10.05
N PRO A 99 -17.05 16.86 -10.31
CA PRO A 99 -17.80 17.96 -10.90
C PRO A 99 -18.30 17.58 -12.31
N LYS A 100 -19.62 17.57 -12.52
CA LYS A 100 -20.23 17.23 -13.81
C LYS A 100 -19.81 18.13 -14.99
N ASN A 101 -19.24 19.30 -14.71
CA ASN A 101 -19.06 20.37 -15.70
C ASN A 101 -17.61 20.58 -16.17
N ASN A 102 -16.60 19.96 -15.54
CA ASN A 102 -15.18 20.24 -15.84
C ASN A 102 -14.46 19.15 -16.66
N GLY A 103 -15.20 18.16 -17.16
CA GLY A 103 -14.61 17.01 -17.83
C GLY A 103 -13.96 16.05 -16.83
N THR A 104 -14.05 14.76 -17.12
CA THR A 104 -13.43 13.73 -16.29
C THR A 104 -11.96 13.64 -16.63
N ILE A 105 -11.09 14.08 -15.71
CA ILE A 105 -9.66 13.81 -15.82
C ILE A 105 -9.44 12.35 -15.44
N LYS A 106 -8.67 11.64 -16.27
CA LYS A 106 -8.29 10.26 -16.00
C LYS A 106 -6.78 10.11 -16.05
N ALA A 107 -6.25 9.23 -15.21
CA ALA A 107 -4.88 8.76 -15.28
C ALA A 107 -4.91 7.24 -15.41
N ASP A 108 -4.19 6.69 -16.38
CA ASP A 108 -4.00 5.24 -16.46
C ASP A 108 -2.82 4.85 -15.58
N VAL A 109 -3.01 3.85 -14.73
CA VAL A 109 -1.98 3.32 -13.83
C VAL A 109 -1.92 1.81 -13.96
N ASP A 110 -0.77 1.25 -13.65
CA ASP A 110 -0.61 -0.19 -13.55
C ASP A 110 -1.16 -0.71 -12.23
N LEU A 111 -1.69 -1.94 -12.27
CA LEU A 111 -2.21 -2.62 -11.10
C LEU A 111 -1.20 -3.64 -10.61
N LEU A 112 -0.79 -3.51 -9.36
CA LEU A 112 -0.02 -4.53 -8.64
C LEU A 112 -0.98 -5.51 -7.98
N ASN A 113 -0.88 -6.78 -8.32
CA ASN A 113 -1.53 -7.84 -7.54
C ASN A 113 -0.83 -7.97 -6.19
N LEU A 114 -1.21 -7.15 -5.22
CA LEU A 114 -0.56 -7.06 -3.92
C LEU A 114 -0.56 -8.40 -3.17
N PRO A 115 -1.68 -9.16 -3.10
CA PRO A 115 -1.67 -10.48 -2.48
C PRO A 115 -0.67 -11.46 -3.08
N ALA A 116 -0.54 -11.48 -4.41
CA ALA A 116 0.44 -12.34 -5.09
C ALA A 116 1.87 -11.82 -4.86
N TRP A 117 2.07 -10.51 -4.96
CA TRP A 117 3.38 -9.89 -4.76
C TRP A 117 3.96 -10.15 -3.37
N VAL A 118 3.14 -10.09 -2.31
CA VAL A 118 3.61 -10.46 -0.96
C VAL A 118 4.06 -11.92 -0.91
N VAL A 119 3.32 -12.82 -1.56
CA VAL A 119 3.62 -14.26 -1.56
C VAL A 119 4.84 -14.59 -2.42
N ASP A 120 4.98 -13.96 -3.57
CA ASP A 120 5.95 -14.34 -4.60
C ASP A 120 7.26 -13.56 -4.46
N VAL A 121 7.23 -12.36 -3.88
CA VAL A 121 8.40 -11.48 -3.72
C VAL A 121 8.81 -11.35 -2.27
N VAL A 122 7.89 -10.90 -1.39
CA VAL A 122 8.24 -10.61 0.01
C VAL A 122 8.57 -11.89 0.77
N ARG A 123 7.70 -12.90 0.74
CA ARG A 123 7.89 -14.15 1.50
C ARG A 123 9.23 -14.84 1.20
N PRO A 124 9.69 -15.01 -0.07
CA PRO A 124 11.01 -15.58 -0.33
C PRO A 124 12.17 -14.78 0.27
N ILE A 125 12.07 -13.45 0.32
CA ILE A 125 13.07 -12.60 0.97
C ILE A 125 13.08 -12.87 2.47
N LEU A 126 11.91 -12.92 3.11
CA LEU A 126 11.80 -13.22 4.54
C LEU A 126 12.32 -14.61 4.89
N GLN A 127 12.03 -15.61 4.06
CA GLN A 127 12.54 -16.96 4.24
C GLN A 127 14.06 -17.03 4.10
N GLN A 128 14.63 -16.30 3.15
CA GLN A 128 16.08 -16.20 3.01
C GLN A 128 16.71 -15.56 4.26
N GLU A 129 16.10 -14.49 4.79
CA GLU A 129 16.59 -13.84 6.01
C GLU A 129 16.47 -14.72 7.25
N LEU A 130 15.37 -15.47 7.37
CA LEU A 130 15.22 -16.48 8.41
C LEU A 130 16.31 -17.55 8.33
N GLN A 131 16.67 -18.00 7.12
CA GLN A 131 17.75 -18.98 6.93
C GLN A 131 19.12 -18.39 7.28
N ASN A 132 19.37 -17.13 6.93
CA ASN A 132 20.65 -16.46 7.15
C ASN A 132 20.88 -16.11 8.62
N THR A 133 19.83 -15.66 9.31
CA THR A 133 19.94 -15.07 10.66
C THR A 133 19.36 -15.96 11.76
N GLY A 134 18.57 -16.98 11.41
CA GLY A 134 17.79 -17.79 12.34
C GLY A 134 16.55 -17.09 12.90
N THR A 135 16.27 -15.85 12.47
CA THR A 135 15.14 -15.05 12.95
C THR A 135 14.35 -14.46 11.80
N MET A 136 13.01 -14.49 11.91
CA MET A 136 12.15 -13.82 10.93
C MET A 136 12.17 -12.32 11.18
N PRO A 137 12.56 -11.48 10.20
CA PRO A 137 12.53 -10.04 10.40
C PRO A 137 11.08 -9.54 10.48
N PRO A 138 10.79 -8.50 11.30
CA PRO A 138 9.48 -7.90 11.35
C PRO A 138 9.16 -7.16 10.05
N VAL A 139 7.93 -7.32 9.55
CA VAL A 139 7.43 -6.62 8.36
C VAL A 139 6.17 -5.87 8.71
N ALA A 140 6.14 -4.59 8.36
CA ALA A 140 4.96 -3.74 8.49
C ALA A 140 4.45 -3.31 7.11
N MET A 141 3.14 -3.15 6.98
CA MET A 141 2.46 -2.62 5.79
C MET A 141 1.45 -1.56 6.24
N LYS A 142 1.37 -0.43 5.52
CA LYS A 142 0.21 0.47 5.61
C LYS A 142 -0.71 0.17 4.42
N LEU A 143 -2.01 0.03 4.69
CA LEU A 143 -3.06 -0.12 3.70
C LEU A 143 -4.08 0.98 3.91
N ASP A 144 -4.10 1.86 2.94
CA ASP A 144 -4.97 3.01 2.80
C ASP A 144 -5.05 3.18 1.26
N VAL A 145 -6.16 2.69 0.70
CA VAL A 145 -6.38 2.49 -0.75
C VAL A 145 -7.79 2.94 -1.15
N GLU A 146 -8.35 3.92 -0.45
CA GLU A 146 -9.57 4.63 -0.82
C GLU A 146 -10.74 3.71 -1.21
N GLY A 147 -10.98 2.66 -0.41
CA GLY A 147 -12.09 1.74 -0.57
C GLY A 147 -11.77 0.41 -1.28
N GLU A 148 -10.52 0.15 -1.65
CA GLU A 148 -10.08 -1.19 -2.12
C GLU A 148 -9.61 -2.11 -0.99
N GLU A 149 -9.60 -1.65 0.27
CA GLU A 149 -9.21 -2.46 1.43
C GLU A 149 -10.09 -3.70 1.56
N TYR A 150 -11.38 -3.54 1.24
CA TYR A 150 -12.39 -4.60 1.25
C TYR A 150 -12.08 -5.74 0.28
N SER A 151 -11.30 -5.47 -0.77
CA SER A 151 -10.82 -6.48 -1.71
C SER A 151 -9.45 -7.01 -1.29
N LEU A 152 -8.53 -6.10 -0.98
CA LEU A 152 -7.12 -6.42 -0.72
C LEU A 152 -6.94 -7.24 0.55
N VAL A 153 -7.61 -6.87 1.63
CA VAL A 153 -7.44 -7.54 2.92
C VAL A 153 -7.89 -9.01 2.85
N PRO A 154 -9.09 -9.35 2.35
CA PRO A 154 -9.45 -10.74 2.09
C PRO A 154 -8.51 -11.42 1.08
N GLY A 155 -8.04 -10.71 0.05
CA GLY A 155 -7.07 -11.24 -0.90
C GLY A 155 -5.77 -11.70 -0.23
N LEU A 156 -5.21 -10.85 0.64
CA LEU A 156 -4.02 -11.14 1.44
C LEU A 156 -4.25 -12.30 2.42
N MET A 157 -5.45 -12.38 3.01
CA MET A 157 -5.83 -13.51 3.87
C MET A 157 -5.86 -14.83 3.09
N LEU A 158 -6.52 -14.84 1.94
CA LEU A 158 -6.70 -16.04 1.12
C LEU A 158 -5.40 -16.51 0.46
N SER A 159 -4.50 -15.59 0.09
CA SER A 159 -3.17 -15.95 -0.42
C SER A 159 -2.21 -16.44 0.68
N GLY A 160 -2.59 -16.23 1.95
CA GLY A 160 -1.72 -16.42 3.11
C GLY A 160 -0.64 -15.35 3.26
N GLY A 161 -0.55 -14.39 2.32
CA GLY A 161 0.43 -13.30 2.33
C GLY A 161 0.32 -12.42 3.57
N LEU A 162 -0.89 -12.26 4.11
CA LEU A 162 -1.13 -11.52 5.34
C LEU A 162 -0.33 -12.08 6.53
N CYS A 163 -0.12 -13.39 6.60
CA CYS A 163 0.59 -14.04 7.71
C CYS A 163 2.11 -13.91 7.61
N ASP A 164 2.63 -13.44 6.47
CA ASP A 164 4.03 -13.06 6.31
C ASP A 164 4.30 -11.66 6.91
N LEU A 165 3.25 -10.91 7.23
CA LEU A 165 3.34 -9.58 7.84
C LEU A 165 3.27 -9.67 9.36
N SER A 166 4.04 -8.84 10.04
CA SER A 166 3.98 -8.69 11.50
C SER A 166 2.89 -7.71 11.91
N THR A 167 2.78 -6.60 11.18
CA THR A 167 1.79 -5.55 11.44
C THR A 167 1.22 -5.03 10.14
N VAL A 168 -0.08 -4.78 10.11
CA VAL A 168 -0.76 -4.03 9.06
C VAL A 168 -1.47 -2.85 9.70
N PHE A 169 -1.05 -1.65 9.34
CA PHE A 169 -1.75 -0.41 9.62
C PHE A 169 -2.84 -0.28 8.56
N LEU A 170 -4.09 -0.40 8.96
CA LEU A 170 -5.22 -0.42 8.06
C LEU A 170 -6.09 0.80 8.35
N GLU A 171 -6.41 1.55 7.31
CA GLU A 171 -7.47 2.53 7.35
C GLU A 171 -8.66 2.01 6.54
N VAL A 172 -9.85 2.01 7.14
CA VAL A 172 -11.05 1.53 6.45
C VAL A 172 -11.90 2.71 6.00
N HIS A 173 -11.80 2.99 4.72
CA HIS A 173 -12.58 4.05 4.07
C HIS A 173 -14.08 3.70 3.99
N PRO A 174 -14.98 4.66 4.23
CA PRO A 174 -16.41 4.46 4.10
C PRO A 174 -16.82 4.05 2.67
N ILE A 175 -17.74 3.09 2.59
CA ILE A 175 -18.26 2.50 1.33
C ILE A 175 -18.89 3.47 0.34
N VAL A 176 -19.26 4.67 0.77
CA VAL A 176 -19.80 5.69 -0.15
C VAL A 176 -18.83 6.03 -1.28
N MET A 177 -17.52 5.77 -1.09
CA MET A 177 -16.50 5.89 -2.14
C MET A 177 -16.51 4.73 -3.15
N ALA A 178 -17.10 3.58 -2.79
CA ALA A 178 -17.12 2.37 -3.60
C ALA A 178 -18.37 2.21 -4.49
N GLN A 179 -19.40 3.06 -4.37
CA GLN A 179 -20.72 2.80 -4.95
C GLN A 179 -21.12 3.67 -6.16
N ASP A 180 -21.66 2.97 -7.16
CA ASP A 180 -22.57 3.49 -8.19
C ASP A 180 -24.05 3.08 -7.92
N ASN A 181 -24.31 2.23 -6.91
CA ASN A 181 -25.61 1.54 -6.75
C ASN A 181 -25.96 0.94 -5.37
N GLY A 182 -25.38 1.35 -4.24
CA GLY A 182 -25.98 1.02 -2.93
C GLY A 182 -25.63 -0.33 -2.29
N ARG A 183 -24.87 -1.23 -2.94
CA ARG A 183 -24.84 -2.67 -2.55
C ARG A 183 -23.49 -3.29 -2.18
N ALA A 184 -22.43 -2.50 -2.00
CA ALA A 184 -21.18 -3.05 -1.47
C ALA A 184 -21.31 -3.33 0.05
N PRO A 185 -20.83 -4.49 0.54
CA PRO A 185 -20.94 -4.87 1.95
C PRO A 185 -20.08 -3.97 2.83
N GLN A 186 -20.70 -3.15 3.69
CA GLN A 186 -19.98 -2.35 4.70
C GLN A 186 -19.30 -3.32 5.66
N MET A 187 -17.96 -3.28 5.70
CA MET A 187 -17.20 -3.83 6.82
C MET A 187 -16.72 -2.67 7.68
N THR A 188 -17.35 -2.53 8.82
CA THR A 188 -16.84 -1.72 9.92
C THR A 188 -15.56 -2.35 10.47
N MET A 189 -14.68 -1.57 11.11
CA MET A 189 -13.49 -2.12 11.76
C MET A 189 -13.79 -3.30 12.71
N PRO A 190 -14.86 -3.27 13.53
CA PRO A 190 -15.29 -4.44 14.30
C PRO A 190 -15.57 -5.70 13.47
N GLU A 191 -16.11 -5.58 12.26
CA GLU A 191 -16.36 -6.72 11.37
C GLU A 191 -15.08 -7.25 10.74
N VAL A 192 -14.15 -6.35 10.40
CA VAL A 192 -12.79 -6.73 9.99
C VAL A 192 -12.12 -7.49 11.14
N GLU A 193 -12.07 -6.92 12.34
CA GLU A 193 -11.49 -7.56 13.52
C GLU A 193 -12.12 -8.92 13.83
N ALA A 194 -13.44 -9.05 13.73
CA ALA A 194 -14.15 -10.31 13.94
C ALA A 194 -13.76 -11.36 12.88
N SER A 195 -13.60 -10.96 11.63
CA SER A 195 -13.15 -11.83 10.54
C SER A 195 -11.69 -12.26 10.75
N PHE A 196 -10.84 -11.35 11.22
CA PHE A 196 -9.46 -11.64 11.59
C PHE A 196 -9.34 -12.55 12.81
N ALA A 197 -10.21 -12.39 13.81
CA ALA A 197 -10.25 -13.28 14.96
C ALA A 197 -10.53 -14.72 14.51
N LYS A 198 -11.45 -14.93 13.57
CA LYS A 198 -11.71 -16.26 12.97
C LYS A 198 -10.48 -16.80 12.25
N LEU A 199 -9.78 -15.96 11.48
CA LEU A 199 -8.54 -16.35 10.80
C LEU A 199 -7.45 -16.77 11.79
N ARG A 200 -7.18 -15.97 12.83
CA ARG A 200 -6.18 -16.28 13.86
C ARG A 200 -6.51 -17.58 14.58
N ASN A 201 -7.79 -17.85 14.84
CA ASN A 201 -8.22 -19.11 15.44
C ASN A 201 -8.01 -20.31 14.49
N ALA A 202 -8.24 -20.13 13.20
CA ALA A 202 -8.04 -21.17 12.19
C ALA A 202 -6.55 -21.37 11.82
N SER A 203 -5.72 -20.36 12.03
CA SER A 203 -4.30 -20.32 11.70
C SER A 203 -3.49 -19.73 12.86
N PRO A 204 -3.28 -20.49 13.96
CA PRO A 204 -2.58 -20.01 15.16
C PRO A 204 -1.13 -19.55 14.90
N GLN A 205 -0.53 -20.00 13.81
CA GLN A 205 0.80 -19.57 13.35
C GLN A 205 0.81 -18.15 12.76
N CYS A 206 -0.35 -17.61 12.38
CA CYS A 206 -0.48 -16.27 11.83
C CYS A 206 -0.42 -15.23 12.96
N ARG A 207 0.70 -14.50 13.05
CA ARG A 207 0.97 -13.55 14.14
C ARG A 207 0.73 -12.08 13.77
N VAL A 208 0.13 -11.83 12.61
CA VAL A 208 -0.15 -10.49 12.12
C VAL A 208 -1.03 -9.70 13.10
N GLN A 209 -0.66 -8.46 13.35
CA GLN A 209 -1.44 -7.49 14.10
C GLN A 209 -2.08 -6.50 13.13
N LEU A 210 -3.39 -6.29 13.25
CA LEU A 210 -4.04 -5.17 12.59
C LEU A 210 -4.10 -3.98 13.55
N VAL A 211 -3.74 -2.80 13.05
CA VAL A 211 -3.80 -1.55 13.79
C VAL A 211 -4.60 -0.57 12.95
N ASN A 212 -5.67 0.00 13.50
CA ASN A 212 -6.37 1.11 12.87
C ASN A 212 -5.48 2.35 12.92
N LEU A 213 -5.11 2.92 11.77
CA LEU A 213 -4.31 4.14 11.70
C LEU A 213 -4.83 5.01 10.55
N ASP A 214 -5.57 6.05 10.92
CA ASP A 214 -5.99 7.18 10.08
C ASP A 214 -4.84 8.21 10.14
N ASP A 215 -4.19 8.46 9.01
CA ASP A 215 -3.07 9.41 8.95
C ASP A 215 -3.48 10.83 8.54
N GLU A 216 -4.73 11.00 8.15
CA GLU A 216 -5.42 12.25 7.92
C GLU A 216 -5.43 13.11 9.20
N THR A 217 -5.50 12.46 10.36
CA THR A 217 -5.37 13.12 11.67
C THR A 217 -4.01 13.80 11.90
N TYR A 218 -2.98 13.51 11.10
CA TYR A 218 -1.67 14.19 11.19
C TYR A 218 -1.60 15.48 10.36
N LEU A 219 -2.57 15.75 9.46
CA LEU A 219 -2.58 16.95 8.62
C LEU A 219 -2.88 18.24 9.39
N ASP A 220 -3.48 18.15 10.58
CA ASP A 220 -3.81 19.30 11.45
C ASP A 220 -2.60 19.93 12.18
N GLY A 221 -1.39 19.79 11.61
CA GLY A 221 -0.23 20.60 12.01
C GLY A 221 0.55 20.09 13.22
N LYS A 222 0.53 18.78 13.50
CA LYS A 222 1.48 18.18 14.45
C LYS A 222 2.58 17.47 13.67
N ALA A 223 3.81 17.95 13.86
CA ALA A 223 5.01 17.51 13.17
C ALA A 223 4.98 16.02 12.80
N ILE A 224 5.13 15.71 11.51
CA ILE A 224 5.38 14.35 11.03
C ILE A 224 6.65 13.90 11.73
N PRO A 225 6.61 12.90 12.63
CA PRO A 225 7.81 12.42 13.29
C PRO A 225 8.60 11.58 12.28
N LEU A 226 9.36 12.25 11.41
CA LEU A 226 10.34 11.58 10.60
C LEU A 226 11.44 11.01 11.51
N PRO A 227 11.88 9.75 11.31
CA PRO A 227 12.99 9.19 12.05
C PRO A 227 14.21 10.11 11.96
N GLY A 228 14.62 10.73 13.07
CA GLY A 228 15.78 11.62 13.15
C GLY A 228 15.47 13.09 13.41
N HIS A 229 14.22 13.55 13.22
CA HIS A 229 13.81 14.89 13.66
C HIS A 229 13.46 14.86 15.15
N THR A 230 14.49 14.90 16.00
CA THR A 230 14.30 15.36 17.38
C THR A 230 14.11 16.88 17.31
N GLU A 231 12.87 17.35 17.45
CA GLU A 231 12.66 18.75 17.79
C GLU A 231 13.37 19.03 19.11
N ARG A 232 14.54 19.67 19.03
CA ARG A 232 15.09 20.34 20.20
C ARG A 232 14.20 21.54 20.45
N HIS A 233 13.18 21.35 21.28
CA HIS A 233 12.52 22.47 21.93
C HIS A 233 13.58 23.19 22.79
N SER A 234 14.09 24.30 22.27
CA SER A 234 14.89 25.28 22.99
C SER A 234 14.00 26.26 23.74
#